data_AF-A0A948V322-F1
#
_entry.id   AF-A0A948V322-F1
#
_cell.length_a   1.000
_cell.length_b   1.000
_cell.length_c   1.000
_cell.angle_alpha   90.00
_cell.angle_beta   90.00
_cell.angle_gamma   90.00
#
_symmetry.space_group_name_H-M   'P 1'
#
loop_
_entity.id
_entity.type
_entity.pdbx_description
1 polymer ?
#
loop_
_entity_poly.entity_id
_entity_poly.type
_entity_poly.pdbx_seq_one_letter_code
_entity_poly.pdbx_strand_id
1 'polypeptide(L)'
;DNLLVTGYYHRDEKTDYKQSMDLVREQKINWIRFSELEGELTADNLFQINPLTPVFEKIFLESDGIIFFGGADIPPSIYGEKTRLLSSVTTTVRSYLETSLVFHLLGGSQNPSQPALLETDYDFPVLGICLGCQTINVGTGGSLVQDIPSEVYGLTSYEEVAALGREHWHTNPWARIHPEKNLLPYNLHPILLQNEGKFVQEMGMAASDTPTIMSAHHQMAGRG
;
A
#
# COMPACT_ATOMS: atom_id res chain seq x y z
N ASP A 1 28.69 5.98 1.79
CA ASP A 1 27.26 6.12 2.12
C ASP A 1 26.73 4.80 2.62
N ASN A 2 26.29 4.76 3.89
CA ASN A 2 25.79 3.55 4.53
C ASN A 2 24.26 3.64 4.58
N LEU A 3 23.58 3.14 3.55
CA LEU A 3 22.13 2.95 3.57
C LEU A 3 21.74 2.16 4.81
N LEU A 4 20.66 2.57 5.48
CA LEU A 4 20.01 1.81 6.55
C LEU A 4 18.51 1.79 6.29
N VAL A 5 17.92 0.60 6.29
CA VAL A 5 16.48 0.39 6.11
C VAL A 5 15.90 -0.20 7.39
N THR A 6 14.93 0.48 7.99
CA THR A 6 14.20 -0.01 9.16
C THR A 6 12.78 -0.39 8.77
N GLY A 7 12.44 -1.67 8.89
CA GLY A 7 11.07 -2.16 8.75
C GLY A 7 10.30 -1.98 10.05
N TYR A 8 9.34 -1.06 10.07
CA TYR A 8 8.44 -0.86 11.21
C TYR A 8 7.20 -1.74 11.09
N TYR A 9 6.82 -2.39 12.18
CA TYR A 9 5.59 -3.18 12.24
C TYR A 9 4.95 -3.08 13.62
N HIS A 10 3.63 -3.18 13.70
CA HIS A 10 2.92 -3.18 14.97
C HIS A 10 2.95 -4.56 15.62
N ARG A 11 3.09 -4.65 16.95
CA ARG A 11 3.12 -5.93 17.70
C ARG A 11 1.91 -6.82 17.42
N ASP A 12 0.72 -6.21 17.34
CA ASP A 12 -0.54 -6.94 17.13
C ASP A 12 -0.83 -7.27 15.65
N GLU A 13 0.10 -7.01 14.74
CA GLU A 13 -0.03 -7.39 13.33
C GLU A 13 0.03 -8.91 13.17
N LYS A 14 -0.81 -9.47 12.28
CA LYS A 14 -0.88 -10.92 12.04
C LYS A 14 0.22 -11.43 11.13
N THR A 15 0.86 -10.54 10.38
CA THR A 15 1.92 -10.89 9.43
C THR A 15 3.15 -11.42 10.18
N ASP A 16 3.59 -12.62 9.83
CA ASP A 16 4.80 -13.23 10.40
C ASP A 16 6.07 -12.75 9.67
N TYR A 17 6.83 -11.89 10.34
CA TYR A 17 8.11 -11.37 9.83
C TYR A 17 9.32 -12.25 10.16
N LYS A 18 9.14 -13.37 10.87
CA LYS A 18 10.23 -14.22 11.36
C LYS A 18 11.14 -14.70 10.24
N GLN A 19 10.57 -15.12 9.10
CA GLN A 19 11.37 -15.60 7.96
C GLN A 19 12.27 -14.49 7.40
N SER A 20 11.75 -13.26 7.29
CA SER A 20 12.52 -12.10 6.84
C SER A 20 13.62 -11.73 7.84
N MET A 21 13.31 -11.76 9.14
CA MET A 21 14.28 -11.49 10.21
C MET A 21 15.38 -12.55 10.27
N ASP A 22 15.02 -13.83 10.13
CA ASP A 22 15.96 -14.95 10.09
C ASP A 22 16.89 -14.81 8.88
N LEU A 23 16.35 -14.49 7.69
CA LEU A 23 17.14 -14.26 6.49
C LEU A 23 18.17 -13.14 6.69
N VAL A 24 17.74 -11.99 7.23
CA VAL A 24 18.63 -10.84 7.52
C VAL A 24 19.74 -11.25 8.48
N ARG A 25 19.41 -12.00 9.53
CA ARG A 25 20.38 -12.49 10.52
C ARG A 25 21.36 -13.50 9.93
N GLU A 26 20.85 -14.50 9.21
CA GLU A 26 21.63 -15.60 8.63
C GLU A 26 22.60 -15.10 7.54
N GLN A 27 22.13 -14.15 6.71
CA GLN A 27 22.96 -13.51 5.68
C GLN A 27 23.83 -12.38 6.24
N LYS A 28 23.76 -12.07 7.54
CA LYS A 28 24.51 -11.00 8.21
C LYS A 28 24.34 -9.64 7.52
N ILE A 29 23.12 -9.36 7.07
CA ILE A 29 22.75 -8.09 6.44
C ILE A 29 22.69 -7.04 7.56
N ASN A 30 23.65 -6.11 7.57
CA ASN A 30 23.81 -5.11 8.65
C ASN A 30 23.10 -3.77 8.37
N TRP A 31 22.60 -3.59 7.16
CA TRP A 31 21.90 -2.39 6.69
C TRP A 31 20.37 -2.53 6.71
N ILE A 32 19.82 -3.68 7.11
CA ILE A 32 18.37 -3.88 7.33
C ILE A 32 18.13 -4.17 8.80
N ARG A 33 17.14 -3.51 9.40
CA ARG A 33 16.68 -3.75 10.76
C ARG A 33 15.16 -3.78 10.81
N PHE A 34 14.63 -4.32 11.90
CA PHE A 34 13.20 -4.34 12.17
C PHE A 34 12.94 -3.69 13.52
N SER A 35 11.88 -2.89 13.60
CA SER A 35 11.45 -2.24 14.82
C SER A 35 9.98 -2.54 15.06
N GLU A 36 9.70 -3.21 16.17
CA GLU A 36 8.34 -3.41 16.64
C GLU A 36 7.81 -2.12 17.28
N LEU A 37 6.55 -1.81 16.98
CA LEU A 37 5.82 -0.68 17.54
C LEU A 37 4.68 -1.20 18.42
N GLU A 38 4.41 -0.45 19.49
CA GLU A 38 3.33 -0.70 20.43
C GLU A 38 2.58 0.59 20.69
N GLY A 39 1.25 0.54 20.62
CA GLY A 39 0.36 1.67 20.91
C GLY A 39 -1.04 1.39 20.39
N GLU A 40 -2.05 1.84 21.11
CA GLU A 40 -3.44 1.57 20.69
C GLU A 40 -3.80 2.37 19.44
N LEU A 41 -4.17 1.66 18.37
CA LEU A 41 -4.77 2.23 17.17
C LEU A 41 -6.16 1.67 16.95
N THR A 42 -7.12 2.56 16.77
CA THR A 42 -8.52 2.25 16.48
C THR A 42 -8.98 3.11 15.31
N ALA A 43 -10.07 2.74 14.65
CA ALA A 43 -10.64 3.54 13.57
C ALA A 43 -10.94 5.00 14.00
N ASP A 44 -11.22 5.22 15.29
CA ASP A 44 -11.59 6.53 15.84
C ASP A 44 -10.38 7.42 16.17
N ASN A 45 -9.16 6.88 16.21
CA ASN A 45 -7.97 7.63 16.61
C ASN A 45 -6.88 7.79 15.53
N LEU A 46 -7.13 7.33 14.30
CA LEU A 46 -6.12 7.38 13.23
C LEU A 46 -5.77 8.81 12.79
N PHE A 47 -6.78 9.70 12.78
CA PHE A 47 -6.71 11.06 12.23
C PHE A 47 -6.62 12.16 13.30
N GLN A 48 -5.92 11.85 14.38
CA GLN A 48 -5.66 12.77 15.48
C GLN A 48 -4.38 12.36 16.21
N ILE A 49 -3.95 13.20 17.16
CA ILE A 49 -2.92 12.81 18.13
C ILE A 49 -3.36 11.53 18.86
N ASN A 50 -2.50 10.53 18.84
CA ASN A 50 -2.76 9.20 19.41
C ASN A 50 -1.47 8.66 20.07
N PRO A 51 -1.51 7.47 20.72
CA PRO A 51 -0.36 6.93 21.45
C PRO A 51 0.92 6.76 20.62
N LEU A 52 0.83 6.64 19.29
CA LEU A 52 1.97 6.48 18.39
C LEU A 52 2.46 7.80 17.78
N THR A 53 1.79 8.93 18.00
CA THR A 53 2.24 10.24 17.50
C THR A 53 3.70 10.56 17.84
N PRO A 54 4.18 10.40 19.09
CA PRO A 54 5.59 10.66 19.41
C PRO A 54 6.56 9.69 18.70
N VAL A 55 6.10 8.48 18.38
CA VAL A 55 6.88 7.49 17.63
C VAL A 55 6.95 7.89 16.16
N PHE A 56 5.85 8.36 15.57
CA PHE A 56 5.83 8.86 14.19
C PHE A 56 6.73 10.08 14.00
N GLU A 57 6.68 11.04 14.94
CA GLU A 57 7.59 12.19 14.97
C GLU A 57 9.06 11.73 15.00
N LYS A 58 9.38 10.76 15.86
CA LYS A 58 10.72 10.20 15.94
C LYS A 58 11.14 9.50 14.63
N ILE A 59 10.26 8.68 14.04
CA ILE A 59 10.54 8.00 12.77
C ILE A 59 10.85 9.03 11.68
N PHE A 60 10.04 10.09 11.58
CA PHE A 60 10.26 11.18 10.64
C PHE A 60 11.61 11.87 10.85
N LEU A 61 11.95 12.24 12.09
CA LEU A 61 13.21 12.92 12.41
C LEU A 61 14.47 12.04 12.22
N GLU A 62 14.33 10.72 12.31
CA GLU A 62 15.44 9.76 12.19
C GLU A 62 15.54 9.11 10.80
N SER A 63 14.70 9.51 9.85
CA SER A 63 14.66 8.94 8.49
C SER A 63 15.02 10.00 7.43
N ASP A 64 15.53 9.55 6.29
CA ASP A 64 15.73 10.39 5.10
C ASP A 64 14.58 10.23 4.08
N GLY A 65 13.57 9.42 4.40
CA GLY A 65 12.45 9.09 3.51
C GLY A 65 11.65 7.89 4.00
N ILE A 66 10.41 7.74 3.51
CA ILE A 66 9.50 6.65 3.89
C ILE A 66 8.92 5.96 2.66
N ILE A 67 8.85 4.63 2.70
CA ILE A 67 8.25 3.80 1.66
C ILE A 67 7.10 2.99 2.25
N PHE A 68 5.91 3.11 1.66
CA PHE A 68 4.74 2.28 1.92
C PHE A 68 4.62 1.22 0.83
N PHE A 69 4.69 -0.06 1.21
CA PHE A 69 4.70 -1.19 0.27
C PHE A 69 3.28 -1.71 -0.04
N GLY A 70 3.20 -2.60 -1.04
CA GLY A 70 1.96 -3.32 -1.36
C GLY A 70 1.46 -4.20 -0.21
N GLY A 71 0.20 -4.63 -0.30
CA GLY A 71 -0.44 -5.42 0.75
C GLY A 71 -1.89 -5.75 0.46
N ALA A 72 -2.59 -6.22 1.50
CA ALA A 72 -4.01 -6.52 1.45
C ALA A 72 -4.88 -5.27 1.57
N ASP A 73 -6.17 -5.41 1.25
CA ASP A 73 -7.15 -4.34 1.22
C ASP A 73 -7.26 -3.54 2.53
N ILE A 74 -7.44 -2.22 2.41
CA ILE A 74 -7.69 -1.31 3.53
C ILE A 74 -9.12 -1.51 4.05
N PRO A 75 -9.34 -1.64 5.38
CA PRO A 75 -10.67 -1.69 5.97
C PRO A 75 -11.51 -0.46 5.59
N PRO A 76 -12.71 -0.63 5.00
CA PRO A 76 -13.55 0.49 4.57
C PRO A 76 -13.99 1.44 5.68
N SER A 77 -14.02 0.95 6.92
CA SER A 77 -14.31 1.77 8.10
C SER A 77 -13.32 2.92 8.30
N ILE A 78 -12.09 2.80 7.79
CA ILE A 78 -11.06 3.84 7.91
C ILE A 78 -11.44 5.09 7.10
N TYR A 79 -12.11 4.93 5.96
CA TYR A 79 -12.56 6.03 5.11
C TYR A 79 -14.09 6.21 5.14
N GLY A 80 -14.73 5.77 6.23
CA GLY A 80 -16.14 6.05 6.51
C GLY A 80 -17.17 5.22 5.72
N GLU A 81 -16.75 4.11 5.10
CA GLU A 81 -17.64 3.26 4.32
C GLU A 81 -17.97 1.93 5.01
N LYS A 82 -19.10 1.34 4.61
CA LYS A 82 -19.47 -0.02 5.02
C LYS A 82 -18.68 -1.03 4.21
N THR A 83 -18.24 -2.11 4.86
CA THR A 83 -17.56 -3.22 4.20
C THR A 83 -18.50 -3.94 3.25
N ARG A 84 -18.12 -4.03 1.96
CA ARG A 84 -18.85 -4.80 0.95
C ARG A 84 -18.53 -6.29 1.07
N LEU A 85 -19.41 -7.11 0.50
CA LEU A 85 -19.27 -8.58 0.54
C LEU A 85 -17.99 -9.10 -0.15
N LEU A 86 -17.45 -8.34 -1.11
CA LEU A 86 -16.28 -8.73 -1.90
C LEU A 86 -14.96 -8.15 -1.36
N SER A 87 -14.99 -7.37 -0.29
CA SER A 87 -13.80 -6.79 0.32
C SER A 87 -13.00 -7.83 1.10
N SER A 88 -11.66 -7.85 0.93
CA SER A 88 -10.79 -8.83 1.59
C SER A 88 -9.85 -8.18 2.61
N VAL A 89 -10.41 -7.85 3.77
CA VAL A 89 -9.66 -7.18 4.85
C VAL A 89 -8.92 -8.21 5.72
N THR A 90 -7.61 -8.34 5.55
CA THR A 90 -6.79 -9.32 6.30
C THR A 90 -5.73 -8.72 7.23
N THR A 91 -5.33 -7.46 7.01
CA THR A 91 -4.24 -6.79 7.75
C THR A 91 -4.71 -5.44 8.32
N THR A 92 -5.74 -5.48 9.17
CA THR A 92 -6.35 -4.28 9.78
C THR A 92 -5.36 -3.45 10.59
N VAL A 93 -4.52 -4.09 11.40
CA VAL A 93 -3.57 -3.40 12.28
C VAL A 93 -2.51 -2.65 11.48
N ARG A 94 -1.92 -3.27 10.45
CA ARG A 94 -1.06 -2.61 9.47
C ARG A 94 -1.75 -1.44 8.80
N SER A 95 -3.01 -1.61 8.38
CA SER A 95 -3.77 -0.53 7.74
C SER A 95 -3.96 0.66 8.67
N TYR A 96 -4.24 0.41 9.96
CA TYR A 96 -4.32 1.46 10.98
C TYR A 96 -2.98 2.17 11.17
N LEU A 97 -1.89 1.40 11.31
CA LEU A 97 -0.55 1.95 11.50
C LEU A 97 -0.15 2.83 10.32
N GLU A 98 -0.21 2.30 9.10
CA GLU A 98 0.23 3.01 7.90
C GLU A 98 -0.66 4.22 7.61
N THR A 99 -1.99 4.09 7.76
CA THR A 99 -2.91 5.23 7.54
C THR A 99 -2.68 6.34 8.55
N SER A 100 -2.49 6.00 9.83
CA SER A 100 -2.22 7.02 10.85
C SER A 100 -0.87 7.69 10.61
N LEU A 101 0.17 6.94 10.23
CA LEU A 101 1.46 7.53 9.87
C LEU A 101 1.35 8.45 8.65
N VAL A 102 0.65 8.05 7.59
CA VAL A 102 0.38 8.91 6.42
C VAL A 102 -0.30 10.21 6.84
N PHE A 103 -1.36 10.13 7.66
CA PHE A 103 -2.06 11.31 8.16
C PHE A 103 -1.13 12.24 8.95
N HIS A 104 -0.25 11.71 9.80
CA HIS A 104 0.73 12.52 10.52
C HIS A 104 1.77 13.15 9.58
N LEU A 105 2.21 12.42 8.54
CA LEU A 105 3.19 12.91 7.58
C LEU A 105 2.63 14.02 6.70
N LEU A 106 1.44 13.83 6.12
CA LEU A 106 0.89 14.63 5.03
C LEU A 106 -0.29 15.53 5.45
N GLY A 107 -0.86 15.30 6.63
CA GLY A 107 -2.15 15.89 7.02
C GLY A 107 -3.31 15.23 6.28
N GLY A 108 -4.53 15.64 6.60
CA GLY A 108 -5.72 15.12 5.94
C GLY A 108 -6.97 15.95 6.22
N SER A 109 -7.93 15.89 5.30
CA SER A 109 -9.20 16.63 5.43
C SER A 109 -10.06 16.16 6.62
N GLN A 110 -9.79 14.98 7.17
CA GLN A 110 -10.42 14.43 8.37
C GLN A 110 -10.15 15.28 9.61
N ASN A 111 -8.99 15.94 9.69
CA ASN A 111 -8.64 16.85 10.77
C ASN A 111 -7.65 17.93 10.27
N PRO A 112 -8.15 19.00 9.64
CA PRO A 112 -7.32 20.03 9.02
C PRO A 112 -6.61 20.93 10.04
N SER A 113 -6.89 20.76 11.34
CA SER A 113 -6.24 21.53 12.39
C SER A 113 -4.93 20.91 12.88
N GLN A 114 -4.66 19.66 12.52
CA GLN A 114 -3.42 18.99 12.86
C GLN A 114 -2.34 19.31 11.81
N PRO A 115 -1.20 19.89 12.22
CA PRO A 115 -0.11 20.16 11.28
C PRO A 115 0.51 18.86 10.77
N ALA A 116 0.88 18.85 9.49
CA ALA A 116 1.60 17.75 8.88
C ALA A 116 3.11 17.83 9.20
N LEU A 117 3.76 16.69 9.45
CA LEU A 117 5.21 16.67 9.70
C LEU A 117 6.00 17.23 8.51
N LEU A 118 5.54 16.98 7.28
CA LEU A 118 6.16 17.48 6.05
C LEU A 118 6.09 19.01 5.89
N GLU A 119 5.29 19.72 6.69
CA GLU A 119 5.37 21.19 6.73
C GLU A 119 6.71 21.69 7.29
N THR A 120 7.45 20.82 8.00
CA THR A 120 8.78 21.15 8.55
C THR A 120 9.93 20.79 7.61
N ASP A 121 9.69 19.92 6.63
CA ASP A 121 10.65 19.53 5.60
C ASP A 121 9.93 19.06 4.32
N TYR A 122 9.85 19.95 3.34
CA TYR A 122 9.17 19.69 2.07
C TYR A 122 9.96 18.80 1.11
N ASP A 123 11.26 18.56 1.37
CA ASP A 123 12.12 17.75 0.51
C ASP A 123 12.16 16.27 0.96
N PHE A 124 11.50 15.93 2.07
CA PHE A 124 11.43 14.56 2.59
C PHE A 124 10.59 13.65 1.65
N PRO A 125 11.19 12.63 1.03
CA PRO A 125 10.50 11.80 0.05
C PRO A 125 9.59 10.76 0.71
N VAL A 126 8.34 10.70 0.23
CA VAL A 126 7.37 9.64 0.57
C VAL A 126 6.97 8.89 -0.70
N LEU A 127 7.12 7.57 -0.69
CA LEU A 127 6.78 6.69 -1.82
C LEU A 127 5.71 5.67 -1.42
N GLY A 128 4.59 5.63 -2.14
CA GLY A 128 3.56 4.60 -1.99
C GLY A 128 3.49 3.66 -3.19
N ILE A 129 3.59 2.36 -2.96
CA ILE A 129 3.54 1.31 -4.00
C ILE A 129 2.32 0.42 -3.78
N CYS A 130 1.47 0.25 -4.79
CA CYS A 130 0.26 -0.58 -4.73
C CYS A 130 -0.64 -0.14 -3.56
N LEU A 131 -0.79 -0.95 -2.50
CA LEU A 131 -1.49 -0.54 -1.28
C LEU A 131 -0.95 0.78 -0.73
N GLY A 132 0.36 1.03 -0.78
CA GLY A 132 0.94 2.26 -0.25
C GLY A 132 0.38 3.53 -0.87
N CYS A 133 0.05 3.56 -2.18
CA CYS A 133 -0.58 4.73 -2.77
C CYS A 133 -2.06 4.86 -2.37
N GLN A 134 -2.74 3.75 -2.11
CA GLN A 134 -4.10 3.73 -1.56
C GLN A 134 -4.13 4.23 -0.11
N THR A 135 -3.14 3.82 0.70
CA THR A 135 -2.95 4.31 2.07
C THR A 135 -2.69 5.81 2.06
N ILE A 136 -1.87 6.33 1.12
CA ILE A 136 -1.67 7.76 0.96
C ILE A 136 -3.01 8.48 0.71
N ASN A 137 -3.78 8.00 -0.29
CA ASN A 137 -5.08 8.59 -0.61
C ASN A 137 -6.04 8.60 0.60
N VAL A 138 -6.15 7.47 1.32
CA VAL A 138 -7.02 7.35 2.49
C VAL A 138 -6.53 8.20 3.66
N GLY A 139 -5.22 8.22 3.93
CA GLY A 139 -4.64 8.99 5.02
C GLY A 139 -4.83 10.49 4.85
N THR A 140 -4.89 10.98 3.60
CA THR A 140 -5.20 12.39 3.29
C THR A 140 -6.69 12.71 3.17
N GLY A 141 -7.57 11.71 3.32
CA GLY A 141 -9.03 11.86 3.40
C GLY A 141 -9.82 11.43 2.17
N GLY A 142 -9.17 10.77 1.23
CA GLY A 142 -9.82 10.12 0.11
C GLY A 142 -10.50 8.80 0.48
N SER A 143 -11.25 8.24 -0.47
CA SER A 143 -11.92 6.94 -0.36
C SER A 143 -11.27 5.89 -1.28
N LEU A 144 -11.72 4.64 -1.21
CA LEU A 144 -11.33 3.59 -2.16
C LEU A 144 -12.55 3.01 -2.87
N VAL A 145 -12.33 2.51 -4.09
CA VAL A 145 -13.20 1.48 -4.67
C VAL A 145 -12.82 0.15 -4.02
N GLN A 146 -13.80 -0.56 -3.46
CA GLN A 146 -13.58 -1.77 -2.66
C GLN A 146 -13.41 -3.02 -3.52
N ASP A 147 -14.08 -3.08 -4.67
CA ASP A 147 -13.94 -4.17 -5.65
C ASP A 147 -14.10 -3.64 -7.08
N ILE A 148 -13.01 -3.59 -7.84
CA ILE A 148 -12.99 -3.05 -9.21
C ILE A 148 -13.96 -3.80 -10.15
N PRO A 149 -13.98 -5.15 -10.23
CA PRO A 149 -14.91 -5.86 -11.09
C PRO A 149 -16.37 -5.47 -10.92
N SER A 150 -16.87 -5.44 -9.68
CA SER A 150 -18.28 -5.16 -9.41
C SER A 150 -18.62 -3.67 -9.43
N GLU A 151 -17.72 -2.79 -8.99
CA GLU A 151 -18.03 -1.37 -8.84
C GLU A 151 -17.67 -0.52 -10.07
N VAL A 152 -16.64 -0.91 -10.83
CA VAL A 152 -16.21 -0.18 -12.03
C VAL A 152 -16.82 -0.80 -13.29
N TYR A 153 -16.79 -2.12 -13.39
CA TYR A 153 -17.27 -2.82 -14.59
C TYR A 153 -18.69 -3.38 -14.46
N GLY A 154 -19.28 -3.37 -13.26
CA GLY A 154 -20.62 -3.92 -13.02
C GLY A 154 -20.68 -5.44 -13.15
N LEU A 155 -19.54 -6.13 -13.01
CA LEU A 155 -19.44 -7.58 -13.20
C LEU A 155 -19.59 -8.33 -11.89
N THR A 156 -20.19 -9.51 -11.96
CA THR A 156 -20.55 -10.29 -10.76
C THR A 156 -20.03 -11.72 -10.79
N SER A 157 -19.39 -12.14 -11.88
CA SER A 157 -18.81 -13.47 -12.05
C SER A 157 -17.39 -13.44 -12.63
N TYR A 158 -16.61 -14.48 -12.37
CA TYR A 158 -15.25 -14.58 -12.94
C TYR A 158 -15.27 -14.81 -14.45
N GLU A 159 -16.30 -15.46 -14.98
CA GLU A 159 -16.50 -15.67 -16.41
C GLU A 159 -16.70 -14.34 -17.16
N GLU A 160 -17.46 -13.41 -16.58
CA GLU A 160 -17.60 -12.05 -17.11
C GLU A 160 -16.27 -11.30 -17.08
N VAL A 161 -15.52 -11.40 -15.98
CA VAL A 161 -14.18 -10.79 -15.87
C VAL A 161 -13.24 -11.38 -16.92
N ALA A 162 -13.26 -12.70 -17.11
CA ALA A 162 -12.46 -13.37 -18.13
C ALA A 162 -12.80 -12.87 -19.55
N ALA A 163 -14.08 -12.59 -19.82
CA ALA A 163 -14.55 -12.07 -21.09
C ALA A 163 -14.12 -10.62 -21.40
N LEU A 164 -13.75 -9.80 -20.39
CA LEU A 164 -13.21 -8.45 -20.61
C LEU A 164 -11.88 -8.43 -21.38
N GLY A 165 -11.13 -9.53 -21.33
CA GLY A 165 -9.78 -9.59 -21.87
C GLY A 165 -8.70 -9.16 -20.87
N ARG A 166 -7.49 -9.67 -21.11
CA ARG A 166 -6.38 -9.66 -20.14
C ARG A 166 -5.92 -8.27 -19.70
N GLU A 167 -6.10 -7.25 -20.54
CA GLU A 167 -5.72 -5.86 -20.23
C GLU A 167 -6.60 -5.23 -19.14
N HIS A 168 -7.75 -5.84 -18.82
CA HIS A 168 -8.68 -5.37 -17.79
C HIS A 168 -8.70 -6.29 -16.55
N TRP A 169 -7.80 -7.26 -16.47
CA TRP A 169 -7.74 -8.23 -15.39
C TRP A 169 -6.88 -7.73 -14.22
N HIS A 170 -7.53 -7.36 -13.13
CA HIS A 170 -6.84 -6.94 -11.90
C HIS A 170 -6.31 -8.13 -11.05
N THR A 171 -6.83 -9.32 -11.32
CA THR A 171 -6.31 -10.65 -10.93
C THR A 171 -6.58 -11.63 -12.06
N ASN A 172 -5.94 -12.80 -12.09
CA ASN A 172 -6.21 -13.82 -13.11
C ASN A 172 -7.53 -14.57 -12.79
N PRO A 173 -8.64 -14.33 -13.52
CA PRO A 173 -9.93 -14.96 -13.22
C PRO A 173 -9.89 -16.48 -13.44
N TRP A 174 -9.05 -16.96 -14.36
CA TRP A 174 -8.96 -18.39 -14.67
C TRP A 174 -8.44 -19.23 -13.51
N ALA A 175 -7.63 -18.64 -12.62
CA ALA A 175 -7.18 -19.34 -11.40
C ALA A 175 -8.35 -19.65 -10.45
N ARG A 176 -9.45 -18.88 -10.54
CA ARG A 176 -10.67 -19.07 -9.75
C ARG A 176 -11.70 -19.95 -10.46
N ILE A 177 -11.81 -19.83 -11.78
CA ILE A 177 -12.69 -20.68 -12.62
C ILE A 177 -12.16 -22.12 -12.67
N HIS A 178 -10.83 -22.29 -12.71
CA HIS A 178 -10.14 -23.58 -12.87
C HIS A 178 -9.12 -23.83 -11.76
N PRO A 179 -9.55 -23.97 -10.49
CA PRO A 179 -8.63 -24.20 -9.37
C PRO A 179 -7.80 -25.48 -9.52
N GLU A 180 -8.31 -26.48 -10.24
CA GLU A 180 -7.63 -27.73 -10.53
C GLU A 180 -6.36 -27.57 -11.36
N LYS A 181 -6.24 -26.46 -12.12
CA LYS A 181 -5.09 -26.18 -12.98
C LYS A 181 -3.94 -25.49 -12.25
N ASN A 182 -4.14 -25.09 -10.98
CA ASN A 182 -3.14 -24.40 -10.17
C ASN A 182 -2.46 -23.22 -10.92
N LEU A 183 -3.28 -22.41 -11.60
CA LEU A 183 -2.78 -21.27 -12.37
C LEU A 183 -2.30 -20.15 -11.44
N LEU A 184 -1.33 -19.36 -11.90
CA LEU A 184 -0.90 -18.16 -11.19
C LEU A 184 -2.10 -17.22 -10.99
N PRO A 185 -2.44 -16.80 -9.76
CA PRO A 185 -3.63 -15.98 -9.50
C PRO A 185 -3.46 -14.51 -9.91
N TYR A 186 -2.27 -14.13 -10.35
CA TYR A 186 -1.90 -12.76 -10.68
C TYR A 186 -1.93 -12.50 -12.18
N ASN A 187 -2.21 -11.26 -12.57
CA ASN A 187 -2.07 -10.83 -13.95
C ASN A 187 -0.73 -10.08 -14.15
N LEU A 188 -0.21 -10.07 -15.37
CA LEU A 188 0.96 -9.28 -15.73
C LEU A 188 0.51 -8.17 -16.67
N HIS A 189 0.56 -6.93 -16.21
CA HIS A 189 0.21 -5.76 -17.03
C HIS A 189 1.47 -5.16 -17.66
N PRO A 190 1.46 -4.85 -18.97
CA PRO A 190 2.54 -4.08 -19.58
C PRO A 190 2.50 -2.64 -19.06
N ILE A 191 3.65 -2.11 -18.67
CA ILE A 191 3.83 -0.70 -18.36
C ILE A 191 4.27 -0.01 -19.65
N LEU A 192 3.56 1.06 -20.02
CA LEU A 192 3.99 1.97 -21.08
C LEU A 192 4.89 3.04 -20.48
N LEU A 193 6.11 3.15 -20.98
CA LEU A 193 7.05 4.16 -20.54
C LEU A 193 6.79 5.48 -21.27
N GLN A 194 6.76 6.58 -20.51
CA GLN A 194 6.72 7.92 -21.10
C GLN A 194 8.12 8.31 -21.59
N ASN A 195 8.20 8.90 -22.79
CA ASN A 195 9.46 9.33 -23.41
C ASN A 195 10.29 10.25 -22.48
N GLU A 196 9.62 11.13 -21.74
CA GLU A 196 10.23 12.10 -20.83
C GLU A 196 10.30 11.59 -19.38
N GLY A 197 9.89 10.34 -19.13
CA GLY A 197 9.93 9.73 -17.81
C GLY A 197 11.34 9.32 -17.40
N LYS A 198 11.61 9.28 -16.08
CA LYS A 198 12.91 8.93 -15.52
C LYS A 198 13.44 7.56 -15.96
N PHE A 199 12.55 6.59 -16.18
CA PHE A 199 12.93 5.27 -16.70
C PHE A 199 13.66 5.35 -18.06
N VAL A 200 13.22 6.26 -18.93
CA VAL A 200 13.82 6.48 -20.25
C VAL A 200 15.01 7.43 -20.15
N GLN A 201 14.83 8.56 -19.46
CA GLN A 201 15.83 9.64 -19.42
C GLN A 201 17.05 9.33 -18.55
N GLU A 202 16.86 8.60 -17.43
CA GLU A 202 17.89 8.39 -16.42
C GLU A 202 18.30 6.93 -16.29
N MET A 203 17.37 5.98 -16.49
CA MET A 203 17.62 4.55 -16.26
C MET A 203 17.96 3.76 -17.54
N GLY A 204 18.02 4.42 -18.69
CA GLY A 204 18.49 3.83 -19.95
C GLY A 204 17.53 2.83 -20.61
N MET A 205 16.25 2.84 -20.24
CA MET A 205 15.23 2.04 -20.92
C MET A 205 14.83 2.68 -22.25
N ALA A 206 14.48 1.88 -23.25
CA ALA A 206 13.90 2.42 -24.47
C ALA A 206 12.42 2.77 -24.22
N ALA A 207 11.93 3.86 -24.83
CA ALA A 207 10.51 4.21 -24.74
C ALA A 207 9.57 3.15 -25.35
N SER A 208 10.09 2.29 -26.22
CA SER A 208 9.38 1.13 -26.77
C SER A 208 9.35 -0.08 -25.83
N ASP A 209 10.10 -0.05 -24.72
CA ASP A 209 10.10 -1.14 -23.75
C ASP A 209 8.75 -1.21 -23.05
N THR A 210 8.25 -2.44 -22.87
CA THR A 210 6.98 -2.72 -22.21
C THR A 210 7.19 -3.68 -21.04
N PRO A 211 7.95 -3.27 -20.00
CA PRO A 211 8.18 -4.13 -18.84
C PRO A 211 6.84 -4.48 -18.20
N THR A 212 6.70 -5.73 -17.76
CA THR A 212 5.46 -6.18 -17.14
C THR A 212 5.54 -6.09 -15.63
N ILE A 213 4.48 -5.61 -15.00
CA ILE A 213 4.32 -5.63 -13.54
C ILE A 213 3.27 -6.67 -13.14
N MET A 214 3.56 -7.39 -12.07
CA MET A 214 2.61 -8.30 -11.47
C MET A 214 1.54 -7.50 -10.74
N SER A 215 0.30 -7.75 -11.13
CA SER A 215 -0.89 -7.06 -10.66
C SER A 215 -1.81 -8.05 -9.96
N ALA A 216 -2.18 -7.67 -8.74
CA ALA A 216 -3.02 -8.45 -7.86
C ALA A 216 -3.75 -7.49 -6.93
N HIS A 217 -4.82 -6.88 -7.42
CA HIS A 217 -5.56 -5.91 -6.62
C HIS A 217 -7.06 -5.99 -6.88
N HIS A 218 -7.81 -5.81 -5.80
CA HIS A 218 -9.26 -5.75 -5.81
C HIS A 218 -9.72 -4.31 -5.56
N GLN A 219 -8.95 -3.57 -4.75
CA GLN A 219 -9.15 -2.15 -4.48
C GLN A 219 -8.36 -1.23 -5.43
N MET A 220 -8.85 -0.01 -5.60
CA MET A 220 -8.10 1.11 -6.18
C MET A 220 -8.44 2.43 -5.48
N ALA A 221 -7.59 3.43 -5.65
CA ALA A 221 -7.86 4.79 -5.16
C ALA A 221 -9.19 5.31 -5.73
N GLY A 222 -10.03 5.83 -4.83
CA GLY A 222 -11.33 6.42 -5.15
C GLY A 222 -11.23 7.94 -5.31
N ARG A 223 -12.17 8.66 -4.69
CA ARG A 223 -12.15 10.13 -4.70
C ARG A 223 -11.11 10.66 -3.72
N GLY A 224 -10.50 11.80 -4.03
CA GLY A 224 -9.61 12.58 -3.19
C GLY A 224 -9.95 14.06 -3.29
#